data_AF-A0A2G4DJV0-F1
#
_entry.id   AF-A0A2G4DJV0-F1
#
_cell.length_a   1.000
_cell.length_b   1.000
_cell.length_c   1.000
_cell.angle_alpha   90.00
_cell.angle_beta   90.00
_cell.angle_gamma   90.00
#
_symmetry.space_group_name_H-M   'P 1'
#
loop_
_entity.id
_entity.type
_entity.pdbx_description
1 polymer ?
#
loop_
_entity_poly.entity_id
_entity_poly.type
_entity_poly.pdbx_seq_one_letter_code
_entity_poly.pdbx_strand_id
1 'polypeptide(L)'
;MFLDVHGDEEIPYVFTAACEGNPGYTDQQARLEADFRARLGGLTRDFQSKYGYPKSAPGQANMNLACNSVGERYKCLSLTLEMPFKDNDDAPDVITGWSGQRSKQLAREVLTTLGQMVSVLR
;
A
#
# COMPACT_ATOMS: atom_id res chain seq x y z
N MET A 1 -11.11 6.57 3.18
CA MET A 1 -10.08 5.58 2.84
C MET A 1 -9.67 4.82 4.09
N PHE A 2 -8.94 3.72 3.93
CA PHE A 2 -8.35 2.93 5.01
C PHE A 2 -6.92 2.54 4.63
N LEU A 3 -5.98 2.65 5.57
CA LEU A 3 -4.59 2.23 5.42
C LEU A 3 -4.19 1.44 6.67
N ASP A 4 -3.82 0.18 6.47
CA ASP A 4 -3.33 -0.71 7.52
C ASP A 4 -1.81 -0.84 7.36
N VAL A 5 -1.03 -0.47 8.38
CA VAL A 5 0.44 -0.32 8.26
C VAL A 5 1.14 -1.48 8.96
N HIS A 6 1.94 -2.21 8.19
CA HIS A 6 2.60 -3.46 8.59
C HIS A 6 4.08 -3.44 8.20
N GLY A 7 4.77 -4.54 8.54
CA GLY A 7 6.10 -4.83 8.04
C GLY A 7 6.20 -6.28 7.59
N ASP A 8 6.94 -6.52 6.51
CA ASP A 8 7.09 -7.83 5.89
C ASP A 8 8.52 -8.37 6.11
N GLU A 9 8.59 -9.63 6.56
CA GLU A 9 9.85 -10.28 6.93
C GLU A 9 10.68 -10.76 5.73
N GLU A 10 10.05 -10.98 4.57
CA GLU A 10 10.64 -11.67 3.43
C GLU A 10 11.02 -10.72 2.30
N ILE A 11 10.10 -9.86 1.87
CA ILE A 11 10.16 -9.03 0.68
C ILE A 11 10.95 -7.74 1.01
N PRO A 12 12.13 -7.51 0.39
CA PRO A 12 12.97 -6.35 0.67
C PRO A 12 12.53 -5.10 -0.12
N TYR A 13 11.24 -4.76 -0.05
CA TYR A 13 10.66 -3.60 -0.74
C TYR A 13 9.51 -3.02 0.07
N VAL A 14 9.24 -1.72 -0.08
CA VAL A 14 7.96 -1.13 0.35
C VAL A 14 6.93 -1.35 -0.75
N PHE A 15 5.76 -1.85 -0.40
CA PHE A 15 4.66 -2.08 -1.35
C PHE A 15 3.29 -1.93 -0.69
N THR A 16 2.24 -1.94 -1.51
CA THR A 16 0.86 -2.03 -1.01
C THR A 16 0.15 -3.25 -1.55
N ALA A 17 -0.59 -3.94 -0.70
CA ALA A 17 -1.60 -4.93 -1.08
C ALA A 17 -2.99 -4.29 -0.96
N ALA A 18 -3.83 -4.47 -1.98
CA ALA A 18 -5.16 -3.89 -2.01
C ALA A 18 -6.22 -4.96 -1.78
N CYS A 19 -7.47 -4.61 -2.08
CA CYS A 19 -8.63 -5.47 -1.86
C CYS A 19 -9.25 -5.98 -3.17
N GLU A 20 -8.44 -6.17 -4.22
CA GLU A 20 -8.90 -6.58 -5.56
C GLU A 20 -9.57 -7.96 -5.61
N GLY A 21 -9.28 -8.82 -4.62
CA GLY A 21 -9.94 -10.11 -4.46
C GLY A 21 -11.32 -10.02 -3.81
N ASN A 22 -11.77 -8.85 -3.35
CA ASN A 22 -13.07 -8.73 -2.69
C ASN A 22 -14.24 -9.05 -3.65
N PRO A 23 -15.31 -9.71 -3.17
CA PRO A 23 -16.48 -10.03 -4.02
C PRO A 23 -17.14 -8.81 -4.66
N GLY A 24 -17.14 -7.67 -3.99
CA GLY A 24 -17.72 -6.43 -4.48
C GLY A 24 -16.68 -5.35 -4.81
N TYR A 25 -15.47 -5.74 -5.23
CA TYR A 25 -14.45 -4.80 -5.70
C TYR A 25 -14.95 -4.03 -6.93
N THR A 26 -14.61 -2.74 -7.02
CA THR A 26 -15.18 -1.81 -8.00
C THR A 26 -14.11 -1.15 -8.87
N ASP A 27 -14.50 -0.66 -10.05
CA ASP A 27 -13.63 0.15 -10.91
C ASP A 27 -13.13 1.42 -10.20
N GLN A 28 -13.93 2.00 -9.32
CA GLN A 28 -13.52 3.16 -8.52
C GLN A 28 -12.39 2.79 -7.57
N GLN A 29 -12.48 1.66 -6.86
CA GLN A 29 -11.41 1.18 -5.98
C GLN A 29 -10.13 0.88 -6.77
N ALA A 30 -10.24 0.26 -7.94
CA ALA A 30 -9.10 0.02 -8.83
C ALA A 30 -8.41 1.31 -9.29
N ARG A 31 -9.21 2.34 -9.68
CA ARG A 31 -8.68 3.65 -10.06
C ARG A 31 -7.98 4.35 -8.90
N LEU A 32 -8.58 4.33 -7.71
CA LEU A 32 -8.01 4.97 -6.52
C LEU A 32 -6.73 4.29 -6.06
N GLU A 33 -6.66 2.96 -6.14
CA GLU A 33 -5.45 2.20 -5.86
C GLU A 33 -4.31 2.58 -6.83
N ALA A 34 -4.62 2.60 -8.13
CA ALA A 34 -3.64 2.98 -9.15
C ALA A 34 -3.14 4.43 -8.96
N ASP A 35 -4.04 5.37 -8.66
CA ASP A 35 -3.68 6.77 -8.40
C ASP A 35 -2.82 6.92 -7.13
N PHE A 36 -3.15 6.21 -6.05
CA PHE A 36 -2.33 6.19 -4.83
C PHE A 36 -0.91 5.69 -5.11
N ARG A 37 -0.78 4.55 -5.80
CA ARG A 37 0.53 3.95 -6.13
C ARG A 37 1.36 4.87 -7.03
N ALA A 38 0.73 5.48 -8.04
CA ALA A 38 1.40 6.41 -8.95
C ALA A 38 1.91 7.66 -8.23
N ARG A 39 1.09 8.26 -7.36
CA ARG A 39 1.48 9.44 -6.57
C ARG A 39 2.59 9.13 -5.58
N LEU A 40 2.45 8.07 -4.79
CA LEU A 40 3.44 7.72 -3.78
C LEU A 40 4.79 7.35 -4.43
N GLY A 41 4.77 6.57 -5.51
CA GLY A 41 5.98 6.25 -6.28
C GLY A 41 6.62 7.46 -6.97
N GLY A 42 5.85 8.51 -7.25
CA GLY A 42 6.37 9.79 -7.74
C GLY A 42 7.00 10.67 -6.64
N LEU A 43 6.65 10.46 -5.37
CA LEU A 43 7.15 11.24 -4.24
C LEU A 43 8.38 10.61 -3.57
N THR A 44 8.49 9.28 -3.59
CA THR A 44 9.61 8.58 -2.97
C THR A 44 10.10 7.41 -3.80
N ARG A 45 11.43 7.28 -3.87
CA ARG A 45 12.10 6.09 -4.42
C ARG A 45 11.93 4.86 -3.53
N ASP A 46 11.46 5.03 -2.29
CA ASP A 46 11.31 3.91 -1.37
C ASP A 46 10.11 3.02 -1.71
N PHE A 47 9.10 3.57 -2.40
CA PHE A 47 7.89 2.85 -2.77
C PHE A 47 7.97 2.31 -4.20
N GLN A 48 7.48 1.08 -4.38
CA GLN A 48 7.38 0.45 -5.69
C GLN A 48 6.10 -0.39 -5.84
N SER A 49 5.82 -0.88 -7.05
CA SER A 49 4.62 -1.68 -7.36
C SER A 49 4.88 -2.92 -8.23
N LYS A 50 6.15 -3.31 -8.36
CA LYS A 50 6.61 -4.49 -9.11
C LYS A 50 6.62 -5.75 -8.24
N TYR A 51 7.11 -5.64 -7.01
CA TYR A 51 7.24 -6.70 -6.03
C TYR A 51 6.20 -6.52 -4.92
N GLY A 52 5.68 -7.63 -4.40
CA GLY A 52 4.66 -7.67 -3.36
C GLY A 52 3.94 -9.01 -3.38
N TYR A 53 2.87 -9.13 -2.61
CA TYR A 53 2.07 -10.36 -2.60
C TYR A 53 1.40 -10.64 -3.95
N PRO A 54 1.25 -11.93 -4.32
CA PRO A 54 0.41 -12.32 -5.44
C PRO A 54 -1.01 -11.78 -5.24
N LYS A 55 -1.59 -11.23 -6.31
CA LYS A 55 -2.94 -10.70 -6.28
C LYS A 55 -3.95 -11.82 -6.05
N SER A 56 -4.93 -11.56 -5.19
CA SER A 56 -6.04 -12.50 -4.98
C SER A 56 -6.91 -12.56 -6.23
N ALA A 57 -7.40 -13.76 -6.56
CA ALA A 57 -8.39 -13.89 -7.64
C ALA A 57 -9.71 -13.17 -7.26
N PRO A 58 -10.49 -12.69 -8.24
CA PRO A 58 -11.76 -12.01 -7.97
C PRO A 58 -12.70 -12.85 -7.10
N GLY A 59 -13.23 -12.25 -6.03
CA GLY A 59 -14.13 -12.90 -5.07
C GLY A 59 -13.47 -13.93 -4.14
N GLN A 60 -12.14 -14.06 -4.14
CA GLN A 60 -11.39 -15.01 -3.32
C GLN A 60 -10.60 -14.37 -2.17
N ALA A 61 -10.82 -13.08 -1.88
CA ALA A 61 -10.17 -12.42 -0.75
C ALA A 61 -10.57 -13.04 0.60
N ASN A 62 -9.59 -13.15 1.51
CA ASN A 62 -9.86 -13.49 2.91
C ASN A 62 -10.49 -12.29 3.62
N MET A 63 -11.78 -12.38 3.90
CA MET A 63 -12.57 -11.31 4.52
C MET A 63 -12.29 -11.07 6.02
N ASN A 64 -11.41 -11.87 6.64
CA ASN A 64 -10.94 -11.62 8.00
C ASN A 64 -9.78 -10.60 8.07
N LEU A 65 -9.18 -10.25 6.93
CA LEU A 65 -8.14 -9.23 6.85
C LEU A 65 -8.75 -7.83 6.79
N ALA A 66 -8.24 -6.90 7.61
CA ALA A 66 -8.81 -5.57 7.79
C ALA A 66 -8.96 -4.82 6.45
N CYS A 67 -7.92 -4.82 5.61
CA CYS A 67 -7.96 -4.20 4.27
C CYS A 67 -9.16 -4.68 3.44
N ASN A 68 -9.42 -5.99 3.43
CA ASN A 68 -10.52 -6.61 2.69
C ASN A 68 -11.88 -6.26 3.32
N SER A 69 -12.05 -6.46 4.63
CA SER A 69 -13.33 -6.22 5.31
C SER A 69 -13.76 -4.75 5.20
N VAL A 70 -12.83 -3.82 5.40
CA VAL A 70 -13.09 -2.38 5.34
C VAL A 70 -13.36 -1.93 3.90
N GLY A 71 -12.55 -2.39 2.94
CA GLY A 71 -12.73 -2.09 1.53
C GLY A 71 -14.09 -2.57 1.00
N GLU A 72 -14.52 -3.78 1.39
CA GLU A 72 -15.81 -4.33 0.97
C GLU A 72 -16.98 -3.57 1.61
N ARG A 73 -16.91 -3.33 2.93
CA ARG A 73 -18.00 -2.71 3.67
C ARG A 73 -18.25 -1.25 3.27
N TYR A 74 -17.20 -0.48 3.05
CA TYR A 74 -17.29 0.97 2.85
C TYR A 74 -17.04 1.42 1.41
N LYS A 75 -16.73 0.48 0.49
CA LYS A 75 -16.45 0.76 -0.93
C LYS A 75 -15.47 1.91 -1.12
N CYS A 76 -14.41 1.92 -0.31
CA CYS A 76 -13.39 2.96 -0.33
C CYS A 76 -12.03 2.41 -0.77
N LEU A 77 -11.10 3.31 -1.08
CA LEU A 77 -9.67 2.97 -1.13
C LEU A 77 -9.28 2.33 0.21
N SER A 78 -8.77 1.11 0.14
CA SER A 78 -8.39 0.27 1.27
C SER A 78 -7.12 -0.48 0.91
N LEU A 79 -6.06 -0.26 1.68
CA LEU A 79 -4.71 -0.77 1.39
C LEU A 79 -4.06 -1.29 2.68
N THR A 80 -3.28 -2.36 2.55
CA THR A 80 -2.21 -2.72 3.47
C THR A 80 -0.91 -2.15 2.93
N LEU A 81 -0.17 -1.38 3.74
CA LEU A 81 1.17 -0.89 3.44
C LEU A 81 2.19 -1.75 4.17
N GLU A 82 3.08 -2.36 3.41
CA GLU A 82 4.15 -3.21 3.92
C GLU A 82 5.50 -2.52 3.81
N MET A 83 6.29 -2.56 4.88
CA MET A 83 7.68 -2.10 4.92
C MET A 83 8.62 -3.26 5.23
N PRO A 84 9.80 -3.33 4.61
CA PRO A 84 10.68 -4.47 4.81
C PRO A 84 11.31 -4.47 6.22
N PHE A 85 11.39 -5.63 6.86
CA PHE A 85 12.28 -5.83 8.02
C PHE A 85 13.76 -5.81 7.63
N LYS A 86 14.07 -6.17 6.38
CA LYS A 86 15.41 -6.21 5.81
C LYS A 86 15.86 -4.79 5.42
N ASP A 87 15.79 -4.50 4.13
CA ASP A 87 16.07 -3.20 3.53
C ASP A 87 15.16 -3.04 2.30
N ASN A 88 15.20 -1.87 1.67
CA ASN A 88 14.66 -1.66 0.34
C ASN A 88 15.75 -1.84 -0.71
N ASP A 89 15.68 -2.90 -1.52
CA ASP A 89 16.66 -3.21 -2.56
C ASP A 89 16.75 -2.14 -3.66
N ASP A 90 15.70 -1.33 -3.88
CA ASP A 90 15.74 -0.20 -4.83
C ASP A 90 16.56 0.99 -4.30
N ALA A 91 16.79 1.05 -2.98
CA ALA A 91 17.55 2.11 -2.32
C ALA A 91 18.19 1.59 -1.02
N PRO A 92 19.21 0.71 -1.11
CA PRO A 92 19.77 0.06 0.07
C PRO A 92 20.60 1.04 0.91
N ASP A 93 20.60 0.82 2.22
CA ASP A 93 21.45 1.47 3.21
C ASP A 93 22.25 0.40 3.98
N VAL A 94 23.55 0.29 3.67
CA VAL A 94 24.43 -0.74 4.26
C VAL A 94 24.69 -0.56 5.76
N ILE A 95 24.36 0.61 6.33
CA ILE A 95 24.59 0.90 7.74
C ILE A 95 23.35 0.54 8.55
N THR A 96 22.16 0.91 8.08
CA THR A 96 20.92 0.76 8.87
C THR A 96 19.90 -0.19 8.29
N GLY A 97 20.01 -0.57 7.01
CA GLY A 97 18.94 -1.22 6.27
C GLY A 97 17.69 -0.34 6.19
N TRP A 98 16.51 -0.97 6.24
CA TRP A 98 15.28 -0.24 6.54
C TRP A 98 15.27 0.18 8.00
N SER A 99 14.82 1.40 8.29
CA SER A 99 14.94 1.98 9.63
C SER A 99 13.73 2.80 10.01
N GLY A 100 13.57 3.05 11.32
CA GLY A 100 12.49 3.91 11.82
C GLY A 100 12.52 5.33 11.24
N GLN A 101 13.69 5.85 10.88
CA GLN A 101 13.81 7.13 10.19
C GLN A 101 13.22 7.07 8.78
N ARG A 102 13.46 5.99 8.03
CA ARG A 102 12.88 5.76 6.70
C ARG A 102 11.39 5.52 6.76
N SER A 103 10.90 4.73 7.73
CA SER A 103 9.46 4.59 8.00
C SER A 103 8.79 5.95 8.29
N LYS A 104 9.44 6.81 9.09
CA LYS A 104 8.92 8.15 9.40
C LYS A 104 8.90 9.05 8.15
N GLN A 105 9.90 8.97 7.29
CA GLN A 105 9.90 9.71 6.03
C GLN A 105 8.79 9.21 5.10
N LEU A 106 8.66 7.90 4.92
CA LEU A 106 7.58 7.29 4.13
C LEU A 106 6.20 7.76 4.62
N ALA A 107 5.97 7.82 5.93
CA ALA A 107 4.72 8.32 6.49
C ALA A 107 4.41 9.78 6.08
N ARG A 108 5.42 10.64 5.93
CA ARG A 108 5.24 12.01 5.41
C ARG A 108 4.83 12.01 3.94
N GLU A 109 5.41 11.13 3.13
CA GLU A 109 5.05 11.00 1.71
C GLU A 109 3.66 10.39 1.52
N VAL A 110 3.26 9.47 2.41
CA VAL A 110 1.88 8.97 2.49
C VAL A 110 0.92 10.13 2.79
N LEU A 111 1.17 10.94 3.82
CA LEU A 111 0.30 12.10 4.13
C LEU A 111 0.22 13.09 2.97
N THR A 112 1.34 13.34 2.28
CA THR A 112 1.37 14.19 1.08
C THR A 112 0.52 13.58 -0.05
N THR A 113 0.65 12.28 -0.29
CA THR A 113 -0.19 11.53 -1.25
C THR A 113 -1.68 11.67 -0.91
N LEU A 114 -2.06 11.48 0.36
CA LEU A 114 -3.45 11.60 0.80
C LEU A 114 -3.98 13.03 0.66
N GLY A 115 -3.15 14.03 0.94
CA GLY A 115 -3.48 15.43 0.72
C GLY A 115 -3.81 15.74 -0.74
N GLN A 116 -3.08 15.13 -1.69
CA GLN A 116 -3.36 15.27 -3.13
C GLN A 116 -4.63 14.54 -3.57
N MET A 117 -5.00 13.45 -2.88
CA MET A 117 -6.14 12.61 -3.24
C MET A 117 -7.45 13.02 -2.57
N VAL A 118 -7.43 13.88 -1.55
CA VAL A 118 -8.59 14.13 -0.67
C VAL A 118 -9.88 14.47 -1.41
N SER A 119 -9.80 15.20 -2.52
CA SER A 119 -10.96 15.62 -3.33
C SER A 119 -11.56 14.52 -4.19
N VAL A 120 -10.85 13.40 -4.40
CA VAL A 120 -11.28 12.28 -5.27
C VAL A 120 -11.56 10.99 -4.51
N LEU A 121 -11.42 10.96 -3.18
CA LEU A 121 -11.63 9.77 -2.35
C LEU A 121 -13.11 9.35 -2.19
N ARG A 122 -14.05 10.07 -2.80
CA ARG A 122 -15.50 9.84 -2.71
C ARG A 122 -16.11 9.68 -4.09
#